data_AF-A0AAV6AVF3-F1
#
_entry.id   AF-A0AAV6AVF3-F1
#
_cell.length_a   1.000
_cell.length_b   1.000
_cell.length_c   1.000
_cell.angle_alpha   90.00
_cell.angle_beta   90.00
_cell.angle_gamma   90.00
#
_symmetry.space_group_name_H-M   'P 1'
#
loop_
_entity.id
_entity.type
_entity.pdbx_description
1 polymer ?
#
loop_
_entity_poly.entity_id
_entity_poly.type
_entity_poly.pdbx_seq_one_letter_code
_entity_poly.pdbx_strand_id
1 'polypeptide(L)'
;LNTAGLAFDWVSGFAEKYEPDPKLQPVRGNPSERMIESCKTVEEAIAFYSKYREPDFARSRILIADRTGASVVIGARNGKLHMATLRQSRGFGYGRAALEQELAKSPAPTVANGVAILRACLQPGDGGTKYSNAFDLKSGDMVLFPFPRRDESVTFNLAAELAKGPHYYDLAKVRDQFTAAPQPLRNNMKRFYLDEFSPLADQEPAVTEQVRAVIRDSANGTMRSEDYTAEFWSVLAPQQKKIQAELKGLGELVSLTLVGRHDEAASREYRYRAEFDRMVVLQRFVFDEQKKVKSVQSEASELKVGAASKMNN
;
A
#
# COMPACT_ATOMS: atom_id res chain seq x y z
N LEU A 1 10.46 -4.45 -7.85
CA LEU A 1 11.58 -4.41 -8.82
C LEU A 1 11.63 -3.01 -9.45
N ASN A 2 12.81 -2.48 -9.76
CA ASN A 2 12.98 -1.33 -10.64
C ASN A 2 13.86 -1.65 -11.87
N THR A 3 13.98 -0.67 -12.77
CA THR A 3 14.73 -0.77 -14.03
C THR A 3 16.25 -0.91 -13.84
N ALA A 4 16.78 -0.67 -12.64
CA ALA A 4 18.18 -0.91 -12.32
C ALA A 4 18.45 -2.37 -11.87
N GLY A 5 17.39 -3.17 -11.71
CA GLY A 5 17.48 -4.55 -11.26
C GLY A 5 17.53 -4.70 -9.73
N LEU A 6 17.01 -3.72 -8.98
CA LEU A 6 16.82 -3.80 -7.53
C LEU A 6 15.41 -4.32 -7.22
N ALA A 7 15.27 -5.31 -6.36
CA ALA A 7 14.00 -5.85 -5.90
C ALA A 7 13.98 -6.02 -4.39
N PHE A 8 12.78 -6.07 -3.81
CA PHE A 8 12.59 -6.34 -2.41
C PHE A 8 11.34 -7.18 -2.16
N ASP A 9 11.29 -7.82 -1.00
CA ASP A 9 10.08 -8.41 -0.44
C ASP A 9 10.09 -8.33 1.09
N TRP A 10 8.90 -8.32 1.70
CA TRP A 10 8.71 -8.22 3.14
C TRP A 10 8.21 -9.53 3.73
N VAL A 11 8.77 -9.92 4.88
CA VAL A 11 8.25 -11.02 5.69
C VAL A 11 7.86 -10.49 7.07
N SER A 12 6.60 -10.69 7.42
CA SER A 12 6.04 -10.36 8.73
C SER A 12 6.19 -11.52 9.72
N GLY A 13 5.80 -11.30 10.99
CA GLY A 13 5.79 -12.35 12.02
C GLY A 13 6.99 -12.27 12.97
N PHE A 14 7.70 -11.14 13.00
CA PHE A 14 8.71 -10.85 13.99
C PHE A 14 8.10 -10.06 15.15
N ALA A 15 8.72 -10.13 16.32
CA ALA A 15 8.29 -9.42 17.52
C ALA A 15 9.51 -8.83 18.23
N GLU A 16 10.09 -7.81 17.62
CA GLU A 16 11.24 -7.10 18.14
C GLU A 16 10.76 -5.83 18.87
N LYS A 17 11.40 -5.49 19.98
CA LYS A 17 11.30 -4.14 20.53
C LYS A 17 12.13 -3.25 19.62
N TYR A 18 11.52 -2.36 18.86
CA TYR A 18 12.24 -1.42 18.01
C TYR A 18 11.49 -0.10 17.90
N GLU A 19 12.21 0.97 18.19
CA GLU A 19 11.78 2.34 17.96
C GLU A 19 12.85 3.00 17.08
N PRO A 20 12.51 3.47 15.87
CA PRO A 20 13.47 4.15 15.01
C PRO A 20 14.11 5.34 15.74
N ASP A 21 15.42 5.53 15.54
CA ASP A 21 16.13 6.68 16.10
C ASP A 21 15.42 7.99 15.70
N PRO A 22 15.03 8.84 16.65
CA PRO A 22 14.33 10.10 16.37
C PRO A 22 15.17 11.09 15.54
N LYS A 23 16.46 10.85 15.30
CA LYS A 23 17.29 11.62 14.38
C LYS A 23 17.10 11.24 12.91
N LEU A 24 16.62 10.02 12.63
CA LEU A 24 16.33 9.60 11.27
C LEU A 24 15.19 10.43 10.70
N GLN A 25 15.21 10.63 9.39
CA GLN A 25 14.20 11.42 8.70
C GLN A 25 12.95 10.56 8.47
N PRO A 26 11.74 11.09 8.66
CA PRO A 26 10.56 10.41 8.14
C PRO A 26 10.57 10.52 6.60
N VAL A 27 9.97 9.54 5.94
CA VAL A 27 9.77 9.56 4.49
C VAL A 27 8.30 9.81 4.19
N ARG A 28 8.02 10.58 3.13
CA ARG A 28 6.66 10.76 2.63
C ARG A 28 6.22 9.52 1.85
N GLY A 29 5.04 9.00 2.15
CA GLY A 29 4.51 7.79 1.52
C GLY A 29 5.17 6.51 2.06
N ASN A 30 5.11 5.42 1.29
CA ASN A 30 5.68 4.14 1.70
C ASN A 30 7.22 4.13 1.55
N PRO A 31 7.98 3.77 2.58
CA PRO A 31 9.45 3.75 2.51
C PRO A 31 10.02 2.83 1.43
N SER A 32 9.45 1.65 1.21
CA SER A 32 9.96 0.70 0.21
C SER A 32 9.71 1.16 -1.22
N GLU A 33 8.58 1.83 -1.45
CA GLU A 33 8.30 2.46 -2.74
C GLU A 33 9.28 3.60 -3.03
N ARG A 34 9.59 4.43 -2.04
CA ARG A 34 10.59 5.48 -2.17
C ARG A 34 12.00 4.93 -2.36
N MET A 35 12.33 3.83 -1.71
CA MET A 35 13.60 3.12 -1.91
C MET A 35 13.70 2.59 -3.34
N ILE A 36 12.68 1.90 -3.86
CA ILE A 36 12.72 1.33 -5.22
C ILE A 36 12.72 2.42 -6.32
N GLU A 37 12.15 3.59 -6.03
CA GLU A 37 12.17 4.77 -6.93
C GLU A 37 13.53 5.48 -6.98
N SER A 38 14.28 5.48 -5.87
CA SER A 38 15.49 6.31 -5.73
C SER A 38 16.80 5.54 -5.70
N CYS A 39 16.76 4.25 -5.40
CA CYS A 39 17.94 3.39 -5.26
C CYS A 39 18.10 2.44 -6.45
N LYS A 40 19.35 2.12 -6.80
CA LYS A 40 19.74 1.23 -7.90
C LYS A 40 20.43 -0.04 -7.40
N THR A 41 21.03 0.00 -6.21
CA THR A 41 21.80 -1.11 -5.64
C THR A 41 21.42 -1.36 -4.18
N VAL A 42 21.85 -2.51 -3.67
CA VAL A 42 21.73 -2.88 -2.26
C VAL A 42 22.45 -1.87 -1.35
N GLU A 43 23.61 -1.34 -1.75
CA GLU A 43 24.33 -0.33 -0.98
C GLU A 43 23.53 0.97 -0.86
N GLU A 44 22.88 1.41 -1.94
CA GLU A 44 22.02 2.59 -1.91
C GLU A 44 20.77 2.35 -1.03
N ALA A 45 20.20 1.14 -1.05
CA ALA A 45 19.09 0.78 -0.18
C ALA A 45 19.48 0.73 1.31
N ILE A 46 20.70 0.26 1.62
CA ILE A 46 21.29 0.33 2.97
C ILE A 46 21.42 1.78 3.42
N ALA A 47 21.94 2.65 2.56
CA ALA A 47 22.07 4.08 2.84
C ALA A 47 20.69 4.74 3.04
N PHE A 48 19.68 4.34 2.26
CA PHE A 48 18.30 4.79 2.42
C PHE A 48 17.75 4.47 3.81
N TYR A 49 17.80 3.20 4.24
CA TYR A 49 17.28 2.80 5.55
C TYR A 49 18.16 3.21 6.74
N SER A 50 19.39 3.64 6.48
CA SER A 50 20.25 4.31 7.49
C SER A 50 19.91 5.80 7.65
N LYS A 51 19.15 6.39 6.72
CA LYS A 51 18.74 7.79 6.73
C LYS A 51 17.27 7.97 7.13
N TYR A 52 16.40 7.06 6.69
CA TYR A 52 14.96 7.17 6.87
C TYR A 52 14.41 6.19 7.91
N ARG A 53 13.40 6.64 8.67
CA ARG A 53 12.67 5.81 9.63
C ARG A 53 11.80 4.80 8.91
N GLU A 54 11.81 3.58 9.44
CA GLU A 54 10.90 2.50 9.05
C GLU A 54 10.45 1.77 10.32
N PRO A 55 9.31 2.16 10.92
CA PRO A 55 8.84 1.57 12.17
C PRO A 55 8.42 0.11 12.03
N ASP A 56 8.07 -0.38 10.83
CA ASP A 56 7.56 -1.73 10.67
C ASP A 56 8.63 -2.81 10.89
N PHE A 57 9.92 -2.46 10.95
CA PHE A 57 10.99 -3.37 11.36
C PHE A 57 10.84 -3.97 12.77
N ALA A 58 9.95 -3.41 13.61
CA ALA A 58 9.56 -4.06 14.87
C ALA A 58 8.80 -5.38 14.66
N ARG A 59 8.10 -5.52 13.53
CA ARG A 59 7.17 -6.63 13.22
C ARG A 59 7.53 -7.41 11.96
N SER A 60 8.43 -6.87 11.15
CA SER A 60 8.80 -7.44 9.85
C SER A 60 10.30 -7.30 9.58
N ARG A 61 10.75 -8.00 8.54
CA ARG A 61 12.07 -7.85 7.95
C ARG A 61 11.93 -7.76 6.43
N ILE A 62 12.77 -6.97 5.79
CA ILE A 62 12.81 -6.83 4.33
C ILE A 62 14.04 -7.56 3.78
N LEU A 63 13.85 -8.33 2.72
CA LEU A 63 14.93 -8.84 1.88
C LEU A 63 15.03 -7.95 0.65
N ILE A 64 16.22 -7.42 0.37
CA ILE A 64 16.50 -6.61 -0.81
C ILE A 64 17.62 -7.30 -1.57
N ALA A 65 17.52 -7.38 -2.89
CA ALA A 65 18.55 -7.94 -3.75
C ALA A 65 18.70 -7.11 -5.03
N ASP A 66 19.90 -7.09 -5.60
CA ASP A 66 20.15 -6.49 -6.90
C ASP A 66 20.75 -7.48 -7.90
N ARG A 67 20.53 -7.22 -9.20
CA ARG A 67 21.64 -6.90 -10.08
C ARG A 67 22.86 -7.82 -10.09
N THR A 68 23.73 -7.50 -9.14
CA THR A 68 25.09 -7.98 -8.99
C THR A 68 25.14 -9.31 -8.23
N GLY A 69 24.00 -9.76 -7.69
CA GLY A 69 23.91 -10.88 -6.77
C GLY A 69 24.09 -10.47 -5.30
N ALA A 70 24.27 -9.17 -5.01
CA ALA A 70 24.22 -8.67 -3.66
C ALA A 70 22.79 -8.74 -3.11
N SER A 71 22.67 -9.01 -1.81
CA SER A 71 21.43 -8.90 -1.07
C SER A 71 21.68 -8.33 0.32
N VAL A 72 20.67 -7.70 0.92
CA VAL A 72 20.63 -7.31 2.33
C VAL A 72 19.31 -7.78 2.97
N VAL A 73 19.40 -8.28 4.21
CA VAL A 73 18.23 -8.40 5.08
C VAL A 73 18.28 -7.27 6.08
N ILE A 74 17.23 -6.45 6.13
CA ILE A 74 17.10 -5.33 7.07
C ILE A 74 15.92 -5.62 7.99
N GLY A 75 16.12 -5.38 9.28
CA GLY A 75 15.10 -5.55 10.30
C GLY A 75 15.59 -5.02 11.64
N ALA A 76 14.83 -5.25 12.70
CA ALA A 76 15.31 -5.01 14.05
C ALA A 76 15.95 -6.26 14.67
N ARG A 77 16.90 -6.02 15.58
CA ARG A 77 17.44 -7.02 16.50
C ARG A 77 17.89 -6.31 17.78
N ASN A 78 17.42 -6.77 18.94
CA ASN A 78 17.81 -6.23 20.25
C ASN A 78 17.64 -4.69 20.36
N GLY A 79 16.50 -4.14 19.95
CA GLY A 79 16.27 -2.69 20.06
C GLY A 79 16.83 -1.86 18.91
N LYS A 80 17.63 -2.44 18.01
CA LYS A 80 18.40 -1.67 17.02
C LYS A 80 18.17 -2.16 15.61
N LEU A 81 18.38 -1.26 14.66
CA LEU A 81 18.41 -1.59 13.24
C LEU A 81 19.56 -2.56 12.98
N HIS A 82 19.25 -3.66 12.30
CA HIS A 82 20.17 -4.71 11.93
C HIS A 82 20.14 -4.90 10.42
N MET A 83 21.33 -4.93 9.81
CA MET A 83 21.50 -5.12 8.38
C MET A 83 22.53 -6.23 8.15
N ALA A 84 22.17 -7.23 7.38
CA ALA A 84 23.06 -8.35 7.05
C ALA A 84 23.20 -8.47 5.53
N THR A 85 24.37 -8.13 4.99
CA THR A 85 24.65 -8.19 3.55
C THR A 85 25.31 -9.52 3.18
N LEU A 86 24.89 -10.13 2.08
CA LEU A 86 25.46 -11.37 1.54
C LEU A 86 25.45 -11.36 0.01
N ARG A 87 26.33 -12.17 -0.60
CA ARG A 87 26.40 -12.43 -2.05
C ARG A 87 26.01 -13.86 -2.43
N GLN A 88 25.19 -14.49 -1.60
CA GLN A 88 24.71 -15.85 -1.79
C GLN A 88 23.18 -15.91 -1.60
N SER A 89 22.55 -16.88 -2.25
CA SER A 89 21.12 -17.14 -2.13
C SER A 89 20.72 -17.38 -0.67
N ARG A 90 19.60 -16.78 -0.25
CA ARG A 90 19.07 -16.88 1.10
C ARG A 90 17.61 -16.41 1.16
N GLY A 91 16.96 -16.67 2.28
CA GLY A 91 15.61 -16.21 2.56
C GLY A 91 15.22 -16.55 4.00
N PHE A 92 14.02 -16.14 4.38
CA PHE A 92 13.46 -16.33 5.73
C PHE A 92 11.93 -16.37 5.65
N GLY A 93 11.29 -16.80 6.74
CA GLY A 93 9.83 -17.00 6.81
C GLY A 93 9.45 -18.46 6.99
N TYR A 94 8.18 -18.78 6.74
CA TYR A 94 7.59 -20.11 6.96
C TYR A 94 8.39 -21.24 6.28
N GLY A 95 8.73 -21.08 5.00
CA GLY A 95 9.40 -22.09 4.19
C GLY A 95 10.90 -22.24 4.43
N ARG A 96 11.47 -21.63 5.48
CA ARG A 96 12.94 -21.55 5.66
C ARG A 96 13.64 -22.91 5.65
N ALA A 97 13.09 -23.92 6.31
CA ALA A 97 13.72 -25.25 6.36
C ALA A 97 13.78 -25.90 4.97
N ALA A 98 12.70 -25.81 4.19
CA ALA A 98 12.66 -26.30 2.82
C ALA A 98 13.62 -25.51 1.91
N LEU A 99 13.66 -24.18 2.07
CA LEU A 99 14.60 -23.32 1.37
C LEU A 99 16.06 -23.75 1.64
N GLU A 100 16.44 -23.94 2.90
CA GLU A 100 17.80 -24.34 3.27
C GLU A 100 18.17 -25.71 2.66
N GLN A 101 17.24 -26.66 2.61
CA GLN A 101 17.44 -27.96 1.94
C GLN A 101 17.66 -27.82 0.44
N GLU A 102 16.88 -26.97 -0.24
CA GLU A 102 17.07 -26.74 -1.67
C GLU A 102 18.37 -25.98 -1.97
N LEU A 103 18.73 -24.98 -1.15
CA LEU A 103 19.96 -24.21 -1.33
C LEU A 103 21.22 -25.03 -1.03
N ALA A 104 21.15 -26.03 -0.14
CA ALA A 104 22.25 -26.95 0.13
C ALA A 104 22.68 -27.74 -1.12
N LYS A 105 21.80 -27.89 -2.11
CA LYS A 105 22.09 -28.50 -3.41
C LYS A 105 22.87 -27.58 -4.35
N SER A 106 23.15 -26.34 -3.95
CA SER A 106 23.82 -25.30 -4.73
C SER A 106 23.19 -25.08 -6.12
N PRO A 107 21.87 -24.83 -6.21
CA PRO A 107 21.22 -24.65 -7.51
C PRO A 107 21.76 -23.40 -8.21
N ALA A 108 21.88 -23.48 -9.53
CA ALA A 108 22.19 -22.30 -10.34
C ALA A 108 21.11 -21.22 -10.15
N PRO A 109 21.46 -19.92 -10.14
CA PRO A 109 20.52 -18.82 -9.92
C PRO A 109 19.70 -18.53 -11.18
N THR A 110 18.82 -19.46 -11.55
CA THR A 110 17.91 -19.35 -12.69
C THR A 110 16.47 -19.18 -12.21
N VAL A 111 15.61 -18.60 -13.05
CA VAL A 111 14.17 -18.48 -12.74
C VAL A 111 13.55 -19.85 -12.46
N ALA A 112 13.86 -20.86 -13.28
CA ALA A 112 13.33 -22.23 -13.09
C ALA A 112 13.69 -22.81 -11.71
N ASN A 113 14.94 -22.65 -11.26
CA ASN A 113 15.36 -23.13 -9.95
C ASN A 113 14.72 -22.31 -8.82
N GLY A 114 14.60 -20.99 -8.99
CA GLY A 114 13.87 -20.13 -8.05
C GLY A 114 12.41 -20.55 -7.89
N VAL A 115 11.73 -20.89 -8.99
CA VAL A 115 10.35 -21.39 -8.97
C VAL A 115 10.25 -22.74 -8.25
N ALA A 116 11.18 -23.67 -8.50
CA ALA A 116 11.20 -24.95 -7.80
C ALA A 116 11.36 -24.76 -6.28
N ILE A 117 12.25 -23.85 -5.85
CA ILE A 117 12.43 -23.48 -4.44
C ILE A 117 11.13 -22.90 -3.86
N LEU A 118 10.48 -21.98 -4.57
CA LEU A 118 9.21 -21.38 -4.12
C LEU A 118 8.10 -22.44 -3.96
N ARG A 119 8.07 -23.46 -4.83
CA ARG A 119 7.13 -24.59 -4.70
C ARG A 119 7.42 -25.45 -3.46
N ALA A 120 8.69 -25.70 -3.17
CA ALA A 120 9.08 -26.42 -1.95
C ALA A 120 8.70 -25.63 -0.67
N CYS A 121 8.65 -24.30 -0.76
CA CYS A 121 8.36 -23.41 0.37
C CYS A 121 6.88 -23.09 0.59
N LEU A 122 5.95 -23.72 -0.14
CA LEU A 122 4.53 -23.39 -0.07
C LEU A 122 3.92 -23.63 1.32
N GLN A 123 3.20 -22.64 1.81
CA GLN A 123 2.39 -22.77 3.01
C GLN A 123 0.98 -23.25 2.65
N PRO A 124 0.50 -24.37 3.21
CA PRO A 124 -0.87 -24.84 3.00
C PRO A 124 -1.88 -24.13 3.91
N GLY A 125 -3.17 -24.43 3.72
CA GLY A 125 -4.28 -23.93 4.55
C GLY A 125 -4.85 -22.56 4.15
N ASP A 126 -5.87 -22.12 4.88
CA ASP A 126 -6.67 -20.93 4.57
C ASP A 126 -5.90 -19.62 4.71
N GLY A 127 -4.84 -19.61 5.52
CA GLY A 127 -3.85 -18.53 5.62
C GLY A 127 -2.57 -18.77 4.82
N GLY A 128 -2.54 -19.81 3.97
CA GLY A 128 -1.35 -20.21 3.22
C GLY A 128 -1.01 -19.31 2.03
N THR A 129 0.02 -19.71 1.28
CA THR A 129 0.52 -18.95 0.12
C THR A 129 -0.62 -18.62 -0.85
N LYS A 130 -0.81 -17.33 -1.14
CA LYS A 130 -1.87 -16.83 -2.05
C LYS A 130 -1.39 -16.67 -3.48
N TYR A 131 -0.14 -16.26 -3.65
CA TYR A 131 0.57 -16.16 -4.92
C TYR A 131 2.07 -16.29 -4.67
N SER A 132 2.84 -16.51 -5.72
CA SER A 132 4.30 -16.42 -5.70
C SER A 132 4.79 -15.58 -6.87
N ASN A 133 5.95 -14.95 -6.73
CA ASN A 133 6.61 -14.28 -7.84
C ASN A 133 8.11 -14.61 -7.86
N ALA A 134 8.72 -14.48 -9.04
CA ALA A 134 10.15 -14.60 -9.25
C ALA A 134 10.59 -13.49 -10.21
N PHE A 135 11.81 -12.98 -10.02
CA PHE A 135 12.35 -11.89 -10.82
C PHE A 135 13.72 -12.29 -11.39
N ASP A 136 13.89 -12.07 -12.69
CA ASP A 136 15.22 -11.99 -13.28
C ASP A 136 15.69 -10.53 -13.18
N LEU A 137 16.61 -10.28 -12.24
CA LEU A 137 17.09 -8.93 -11.95
C LEU A 137 18.00 -8.36 -13.05
N LYS A 138 18.45 -9.18 -14.01
CA LYS A 138 19.30 -8.74 -15.12
C LYS A 138 18.47 -8.32 -16.32
N SER A 139 17.46 -9.11 -16.70
CA SER A 139 16.59 -8.80 -17.84
C SER A 139 15.41 -7.90 -17.46
N GLY A 140 15.03 -7.88 -16.17
CA GLY A 140 13.81 -7.23 -15.71
C GLY A 140 12.55 -8.07 -15.93
N ASP A 141 12.70 -9.36 -16.25
CA ASP A 141 11.57 -10.28 -16.37
C ASP A 141 11.02 -10.63 -14.99
N MET A 142 9.71 -10.74 -14.92
CA MET A 142 8.98 -11.05 -13.72
C MET A 142 8.00 -12.17 -14.04
N VAL A 143 8.02 -13.23 -13.25
CA VAL A 143 7.14 -14.38 -13.37
C VAL A 143 6.22 -14.41 -12.17
N LEU A 144 4.92 -14.36 -12.41
CA LEU A 144 3.88 -14.36 -11.39
C LEU A 144 3.08 -15.66 -11.46
N PHE A 145 2.86 -16.26 -10.30
CA PHE A 145 2.03 -17.45 -10.10
C PHE A 145 0.81 -17.05 -9.27
N PRO A 146 -0.32 -16.65 -9.90
CA PRO A 146 -1.51 -16.18 -9.18
C PRO A 146 -2.15 -17.25 -8.31
N PHE A 147 -1.94 -18.53 -8.67
CA PHE A 147 -2.45 -19.69 -7.96
C PHE A 147 -1.27 -20.62 -7.65
N PRO A 148 -0.70 -20.57 -6.44
CA PRO A 148 0.58 -21.20 -6.12
C PRO A 148 0.50 -22.73 -5.99
N ARG A 149 -0.66 -23.33 -6.28
CA ARG A 149 -0.84 -24.79 -6.43
C ARG A 149 -1.05 -25.23 -7.89
N ARG A 150 -1.12 -24.29 -8.83
CA ARG A 150 -1.21 -24.56 -10.28
C ARG A 150 0.09 -24.16 -10.94
N ASP A 151 0.45 -24.79 -12.04
CA ASP A 151 1.69 -24.46 -12.79
C ASP A 151 1.54 -23.26 -13.72
N GLU A 152 0.34 -22.68 -13.76
CA GLU A 152 0.03 -21.51 -14.58
C GLU A 152 0.75 -20.26 -14.05
N SER A 153 1.51 -19.60 -14.92
CA SER A 153 2.18 -18.33 -14.63
C SER A 153 1.89 -17.30 -15.71
N VAL A 154 2.09 -16.03 -15.36
CA VAL A 154 2.17 -14.92 -16.32
C VAL A 154 3.56 -14.31 -16.22
N THR A 155 4.19 -14.11 -17.37
CA THR A 155 5.52 -13.48 -17.46
C THR A 155 5.37 -12.12 -18.10
N PHE A 156 6.04 -11.12 -17.51
CA PHE A 156 6.05 -9.75 -17.99
C PHE A 156 7.45 -9.15 -17.83
N ASN A 157 7.80 -8.20 -18.69
CA ASN A 157 9.07 -7.48 -18.63
C ASN A 157 8.84 -6.06 -18.12
N LEU A 158 9.56 -5.65 -17.07
CA LEU A 158 9.32 -4.38 -16.41
C LEU A 158 9.43 -3.17 -17.36
N ALA A 159 10.43 -3.14 -18.24
CA ALA A 159 10.62 -2.01 -19.16
C ALA A 159 9.46 -1.93 -20.17
N ALA A 160 9.01 -3.08 -20.68
CA ALA A 160 7.87 -3.16 -21.59
C ALA A 160 6.56 -2.71 -20.91
N GLU A 161 6.33 -3.08 -19.65
CA GLU A 161 5.16 -2.63 -18.90
C GLU A 161 5.20 -1.12 -18.66
N LEU A 162 6.34 -0.57 -18.21
CA LEU A 162 6.46 0.88 -17.97
C LEU A 162 6.23 1.72 -19.25
N ALA A 163 6.58 1.21 -20.42
CA ALA A 163 6.33 1.87 -21.70
C ALA A 163 4.83 2.02 -22.03
N LYS A 164 3.95 1.24 -21.42
CA LYS A 164 2.48 1.34 -21.56
C LYS A 164 1.88 2.51 -20.76
N GLY A 165 2.69 3.22 -19.98
CA GLY A 165 2.25 4.25 -19.06
C GLY A 165 1.72 3.69 -17.71
N PRO A 166 1.24 4.55 -16.80
CA PRO A 166 0.80 4.13 -15.47
C PRO A 166 -0.45 3.24 -15.52
N HIS A 167 -0.34 2.00 -15.07
CA HIS A 167 -1.43 1.02 -15.10
C HIS A 167 -1.32 -0.04 -13.99
N TYR A 168 -2.37 -0.85 -13.85
CA TYR A 168 -2.39 -2.00 -12.95
C TYR A 168 -3.11 -3.21 -13.57
N TYR A 169 -2.88 -4.37 -12.96
CA TYR A 169 -3.62 -5.61 -13.23
C TYR A 169 -4.22 -6.13 -11.93
N ASP A 170 -5.44 -6.65 -11.99
CA ASP A 170 -6.04 -7.40 -10.89
C ASP A 170 -5.44 -8.81 -10.89
N LEU A 171 -4.79 -9.22 -9.80
CA LEU A 171 -4.12 -10.53 -9.69
C LEU A 171 -5.03 -11.71 -10.08
N ALA A 172 -6.31 -11.67 -9.70
CA ALA A 172 -7.28 -12.72 -10.00
C ALA A 172 -7.66 -12.79 -11.49
N LYS A 173 -7.44 -11.72 -12.26
CA LYS A 173 -7.82 -11.58 -13.68
C LYS A 173 -6.62 -11.34 -14.58
N VAL A 174 -5.40 -11.43 -14.05
CA VAL A 174 -4.19 -10.98 -14.73
C VAL A 174 -4.00 -11.66 -16.09
N ARG A 175 -4.39 -12.94 -16.23
CA ARG A 175 -4.31 -13.68 -17.50
C ARG A 175 -5.20 -13.07 -18.59
N ASP A 176 -6.44 -12.76 -18.24
CA ASP A 176 -7.42 -12.20 -19.18
C ASP A 176 -7.10 -10.74 -19.50
N GLN A 177 -6.64 -9.99 -18.50
CA GLN A 177 -6.29 -8.58 -18.67
C GLN A 177 -5.01 -8.38 -19.48
N PHE A 178 -4.13 -9.38 -19.54
CA PHE A 178 -2.86 -9.26 -20.28
C PHE A 178 -3.03 -9.20 -21.80
N THR A 179 -4.13 -9.75 -22.32
CA THR A 179 -4.46 -9.67 -23.76
C THR A 179 -5.29 -8.42 -24.12
N ALA A 180 -5.58 -7.56 -23.15
CA ALA A 180 -6.39 -6.36 -23.31
C ALA A 180 -5.59 -5.08 -23.05
N ALA A 181 -6.19 -3.92 -23.33
CA ALA A 181 -5.63 -2.64 -22.91
C ALA A 181 -5.51 -2.61 -21.38
N PRO A 182 -4.35 -2.17 -20.84
CA PRO A 182 -4.12 -2.19 -19.40
C PRO A 182 -5.02 -1.16 -18.69
N GLN A 183 -5.41 -1.48 -17.45
CA GLN A 183 -6.30 -0.61 -16.68
C GLN A 183 -5.52 0.59 -16.12
N PRO A 184 -6.01 1.83 -16.27
CA PRO A 184 -5.32 3.00 -15.74
C PRO A 184 -5.25 2.94 -14.21
N LEU A 185 -4.22 3.52 -13.60
CA LEU A 185 -4.12 3.58 -12.14
C LEU A 185 -5.36 4.22 -11.50
N ARG A 186 -5.86 3.56 -10.44
CA ARG A 186 -6.88 4.14 -9.56
C ARG A 186 -6.27 5.30 -8.77
N ASN A 187 -7.09 6.24 -8.33
CA ASN A 187 -6.66 7.41 -7.55
C ASN A 187 -5.85 7.03 -6.31
N ASN A 188 -6.25 5.98 -5.59
CA ASN A 188 -5.55 5.46 -4.42
C ASN A 188 -4.24 4.71 -4.75
N MET A 189 -3.91 4.48 -6.02
CA MET A 189 -2.65 3.90 -6.48
C MET A 189 -1.67 4.96 -7.02
N LYS A 190 -2.16 6.18 -7.26
CA LYS A 190 -1.32 7.28 -7.74
C LYS A 190 -0.45 7.82 -6.61
N ARG A 191 0.77 8.21 -6.94
CA ARG A 191 1.72 8.83 -6.01
C ARG A 191 1.29 10.25 -5.70
N PHE A 192 1.20 10.56 -4.41
CA PHE A 192 0.95 11.91 -3.92
C PHE A 192 -0.27 12.56 -4.57
N TYR A 193 -1.31 11.76 -4.81
CA TYR A 193 -2.50 12.17 -5.57
C TYR A 193 -3.18 13.38 -4.96
N LEU A 194 -3.06 13.57 -3.63
CA LEU A 194 -3.66 14.70 -2.94
C LEU A 194 -3.02 16.05 -3.31
N ASP A 195 -1.79 16.05 -3.86
CA ASP A 195 -1.11 17.28 -4.29
C ASP A 195 -1.73 17.87 -5.57
N GLU A 196 -2.47 17.07 -6.34
CA GLU A 196 -3.17 17.55 -7.55
C GLU A 196 -4.38 18.44 -7.19
N PHE A 197 -4.81 18.45 -5.92
CA PHE A 197 -6.02 19.13 -5.46
C PHE A 197 -5.70 20.47 -4.79
N SER A 198 -5.86 21.54 -5.56
CA SER A 198 -5.72 22.90 -5.04
C SER A 198 -6.98 23.35 -4.28
N PRO A 199 -6.83 24.13 -3.18
CA PRO A 199 -7.97 24.71 -2.48
C PRO A 199 -8.86 25.55 -3.39
N LEU A 200 -10.16 25.40 -3.25
CA LEU A 200 -11.17 26.27 -3.84
C LEU A 200 -11.72 27.25 -2.80
N ALA A 201 -12.12 28.43 -3.24
CA ALA A 201 -12.85 29.36 -2.39
C ALA A 201 -14.20 28.75 -2.01
N ASP A 202 -14.50 28.74 -0.70
CA ASP A 202 -15.75 28.20 -0.19
C ASP A 202 -16.86 29.26 -0.26
N GLN A 203 -17.74 29.09 -1.25
CA GLN A 203 -18.90 29.97 -1.47
C GLN A 203 -20.15 29.49 -0.71
N GLU A 204 -20.10 28.31 -0.09
CA GLU A 204 -21.23 27.69 0.61
C GLU A 204 -20.78 27.15 1.99
N PRO A 205 -20.31 28.01 2.90
CA PRO A 205 -19.71 27.57 4.17
C PRO A 205 -20.67 26.74 5.05
N ALA A 206 -21.98 26.91 4.89
CA ALA A 206 -22.98 26.08 5.56
C ALA A 206 -22.90 24.60 5.15
N VAL A 207 -22.58 24.31 3.87
CA VAL A 207 -22.40 22.93 3.38
C VAL A 207 -21.11 22.35 3.97
N THR A 208 -20.03 23.13 3.99
CA THR A 208 -18.76 22.71 4.62
C THR A 208 -18.93 22.37 6.09
N GLU A 209 -19.71 23.17 6.83
CA GLU A 209 -20.01 22.88 8.24
C GLU A 209 -20.90 21.64 8.40
N GLN A 210 -21.85 21.40 7.49
CA GLN A 210 -22.62 20.15 7.47
C GLN A 210 -21.70 18.93 7.23
N VAL A 211 -20.77 19.01 6.29
CA VAL A 211 -19.78 17.94 6.03
C VAL A 211 -18.91 17.70 7.27
N ARG A 212 -18.46 18.78 7.91
CA ARG A 212 -17.69 18.71 9.16
C ARG A 212 -18.48 18.01 10.27
N ALA A 213 -19.76 18.33 10.42
CA ALA A 213 -20.64 17.68 11.38
C ALA A 213 -20.80 16.18 11.06
N VAL A 214 -21.07 15.82 9.81
CA VAL A 214 -21.19 14.43 9.36
C VAL A 214 -19.93 13.61 9.69
N ILE A 215 -18.72 14.15 9.44
CA ILE A 215 -17.46 13.46 9.78
C ILE A 215 -17.32 13.28 11.30
N ARG A 216 -17.63 14.32 12.09
CA ARG A 216 -17.53 14.27 13.56
C ARG A 216 -18.53 13.30 14.16
N ASP A 217 -19.77 13.33 13.70
CA ASP A 217 -20.82 12.41 14.17
C ASP A 217 -20.49 10.96 13.80
N SER A 218 -19.90 10.75 12.62
CA SER A 218 -19.39 9.45 12.21
C SER A 218 -18.27 8.95 13.13
N ALA A 219 -17.31 9.82 13.50
CA ALA A 219 -16.21 9.47 14.42
C ALA A 219 -16.69 9.23 15.87
N ASN A 220 -17.75 9.94 16.29
CA ASN A 220 -18.35 9.80 17.62
C ASN A 220 -19.37 8.66 17.70
N GLY A 221 -19.83 8.11 16.57
CA GLY A 221 -20.89 7.11 16.53
C GLY A 221 -22.26 7.70 16.85
N THR A 222 -22.46 8.98 16.53
CA THR A 222 -23.67 9.76 16.77
C THR A 222 -24.35 10.20 15.47
N MET A 223 -24.12 9.48 14.37
CA MET A 223 -24.78 9.76 13.09
C MET A 223 -26.30 9.69 13.23
N ARG A 224 -27.01 10.59 12.55
CA ARG A 224 -28.46 10.71 12.64
C ARG A 224 -29.09 10.55 11.26
N SER A 225 -30.24 9.89 11.20
CA SER A 225 -30.90 9.57 9.94
C SER A 225 -31.31 10.78 9.11
N GLU A 226 -31.60 11.91 9.75
CA GLU A 226 -32.05 13.15 9.14
C GLU A 226 -31.00 13.82 8.25
N ASP A 227 -29.72 13.54 8.50
CA ASP A 227 -28.59 14.09 7.75
C ASP A 227 -28.40 13.38 6.40
N TYR A 228 -29.05 12.22 6.19
CA TYR A 228 -28.88 11.35 5.02
C TYR A 228 -30.19 11.12 4.27
N THR A 229 -30.09 10.74 2.99
CA THR A 229 -31.26 10.20 2.28
C THR A 229 -31.66 8.85 2.88
N ALA A 230 -32.94 8.48 2.76
CA ALA A 230 -33.45 7.23 3.33
C ALA A 230 -32.70 6.00 2.76
N GLU A 231 -32.40 6.04 1.46
CA GLU A 231 -31.68 4.99 0.76
C GLU A 231 -30.26 4.85 1.31
N PHE A 232 -29.53 5.95 1.44
CA PHE A 232 -28.14 5.90 1.91
C PHE A 232 -28.06 5.56 3.41
N TRP A 233 -28.99 6.06 4.21
CA TRP A 233 -29.09 5.69 5.63
C TRP A 233 -29.28 4.18 5.82
N SER A 234 -30.09 3.53 4.98
CA SER A 234 -30.30 2.07 5.06
C SER A 234 -28.99 1.27 4.89
N VAL A 235 -28.02 1.81 4.16
CA VAL A 235 -26.69 1.21 3.95
C VAL A 235 -25.73 1.57 5.09
N LEU A 236 -25.78 2.80 5.58
CA LEU A 236 -24.87 3.32 6.62
C LEU A 236 -25.22 2.85 8.03
N ALA A 237 -26.51 2.80 8.37
CA ALA A 237 -27.00 2.46 9.70
C ALA A 237 -26.44 1.14 10.27
N PRO A 238 -26.33 0.03 9.50
CA PRO A 238 -25.71 -1.19 10.01
C PRO A 238 -24.18 -1.11 10.15
N GLN A 239 -23.52 -0.13 9.51
CA GLN A 239 -22.06 -0.02 9.44
C GLN A 239 -21.45 1.00 10.40
N GLN A 240 -22.25 1.70 11.20
CA GLN A 240 -21.79 2.83 12.02
C GLN A 240 -20.61 2.49 12.93
N LYS A 241 -20.62 1.33 13.59
CA LYS A 241 -19.51 0.90 14.47
C LYS A 241 -18.20 0.71 13.70
N LYS A 242 -18.27 0.19 12.48
CA LYS A 242 -17.12 0.00 11.61
C LYS A 242 -16.56 1.36 11.17
N ILE A 243 -17.44 2.23 10.68
CA ILE A 243 -17.09 3.60 10.27
C ILE A 243 -16.45 4.37 11.44
N GLN A 244 -17.02 4.26 12.64
CA GLN A 244 -16.49 4.86 13.86
C GLN A 244 -15.07 4.36 14.16
N ALA A 245 -14.85 3.05 14.08
CA ALA A 245 -13.53 2.45 14.33
C ALA A 245 -12.50 2.91 13.29
N GLU A 246 -12.89 2.97 12.01
CA GLU A 246 -12.03 3.46 10.93
C GLU A 246 -11.64 4.92 11.14
N LEU A 247 -12.60 5.82 11.41
CA LEU A 247 -12.35 7.24 11.66
C LEU A 247 -11.48 7.47 12.91
N LYS A 248 -11.72 6.73 14.01
CA LYS A 248 -10.83 6.77 15.20
C LYS A 248 -9.40 6.35 14.89
N GLY A 249 -9.20 5.47 13.91
CA GLY A 249 -7.88 5.10 13.41
C GLY A 249 -7.11 6.27 12.81
N LEU A 250 -7.81 7.19 12.14
CA LEU A 250 -7.25 8.37 11.47
C LEU A 250 -6.82 9.48 12.45
N GLY A 251 -7.41 9.53 13.64
CA GLY A 251 -7.19 10.58 14.65
C GLY A 251 -8.27 11.67 14.62
N GLU A 252 -8.03 12.80 15.26
CA GLU A 252 -8.99 13.92 15.26
C GLU A 252 -8.96 14.67 13.92
N LEU A 253 -10.11 15.20 13.50
CA LEU A 253 -10.21 16.05 12.31
C LEU A 253 -9.64 17.45 12.63
N VAL A 254 -8.53 17.78 11.98
CA VAL A 254 -7.80 19.05 12.13
C VAL A 254 -8.37 20.11 11.19
N SER A 255 -8.52 19.79 9.91
CA SER A 255 -9.00 20.75 8.90
C SER A 255 -9.81 20.06 7.80
N LEU A 256 -10.60 20.87 7.10
CA LEU A 256 -11.43 20.43 5.99
C LEU A 256 -11.36 21.52 4.92
N THR A 257 -10.80 21.19 3.76
CA THR A 257 -10.56 22.13 2.67
C THR A 257 -11.33 21.71 1.44
N LEU A 258 -12.18 22.58 0.92
CA LEU A 258 -12.89 22.35 -0.35
C LEU A 258 -11.88 22.35 -1.50
N VAL A 259 -11.90 21.31 -2.33
CA VAL A 259 -10.98 21.15 -3.48
C VAL A 259 -11.68 20.79 -4.78
N GLY A 260 -12.97 20.50 -4.74
CA GLY A 260 -13.77 20.24 -5.93
C GLY A 260 -15.24 20.51 -5.67
N ARG A 261 -15.93 21.03 -6.68
CA ARG A 261 -17.38 21.18 -6.68
C ARG A 261 -17.90 20.86 -8.08
N HIS A 262 -18.97 20.09 -8.15
CA HIS A 262 -19.67 19.81 -9.39
C HIS A 262 -21.19 19.85 -9.14
N ASP A 263 -21.90 20.61 -9.96
CA ASP A 263 -23.34 20.74 -9.87
C ASP A 263 -23.97 19.92 -11.02
N GLU A 264 -24.69 18.86 -10.69
CA GLU A 264 -25.57 18.14 -11.61
C GLU A 264 -27.03 18.47 -11.29
N ALA A 265 -27.93 18.40 -12.28
CA ALA A 265 -29.29 18.95 -12.18
C ALA A 265 -30.02 18.63 -10.86
N ALA A 266 -29.93 17.38 -10.37
CA ALA A 266 -30.62 16.91 -9.15
C ALA A 266 -29.66 16.55 -7.99
N SER A 267 -28.37 16.88 -8.09
CA SER A 267 -27.41 16.62 -7.02
C SER A 267 -26.20 17.53 -7.07
N ARG A 268 -25.70 17.88 -5.88
CA ARG A 268 -24.45 18.65 -5.74
C ARG A 268 -23.35 17.76 -5.18
N GLU A 269 -22.24 17.75 -5.87
CA GLU A 269 -21.05 17.01 -5.46
C GLU A 269 -19.98 17.98 -4.93
N TYR A 270 -19.39 17.61 -3.80
CA TYR A 270 -18.27 18.31 -3.21
C TYR A 270 -17.14 17.34 -2.92
N ARG A 271 -15.91 17.76 -3.20
CA ARG A 271 -14.69 17.07 -2.79
C ARG A 271 -13.96 17.88 -1.74
N TYR A 272 -13.64 17.23 -0.64
CA TYR A 272 -12.88 17.82 0.45
C TYR A 272 -11.59 17.05 0.70
N ARG A 273 -10.52 17.79 0.89
CA ARG A 273 -9.30 17.31 1.53
C ARG A 273 -9.48 17.44 3.04
N ALA A 274 -9.74 16.32 3.70
CA ALA A 274 -9.90 16.23 5.14
C ALA A 274 -8.56 15.87 5.79
N GLU A 275 -8.05 16.75 6.65
CA GLU A 275 -6.84 16.48 7.40
C GLU A 275 -7.18 15.97 8.80
N PHE A 276 -6.70 14.77 9.11
CA PHE A 276 -6.69 14.22 10.44
C PHE A 276 -5.28 14.31 11.04
N ASP A 277 -5.14 14.03 12.33
CA ASP A 277 -3.82 14.03 13.01
C ASP A 277 -2.82 13.07 12.35
N ARG A 278 -3.29 11.92 11.86
CA ARG A 278 -2.41 10.86 11.33
C ARG A 278 -2.46 10.73 9.82
N MET A 279 -3.52 11.18 9.17
CA MET A 279 -3.76 10.95 7.75
C MET A 279 -4.40 12.16 7.08
N VAL A 280 -4.25 12.26 5.77
CA VAL A 280 -5.04 13.14 4.92
C VAL A 280 -5.91 12.26 4.02
N VAL A 281 -7.19 12.57 3.89
CA VAL A 281 -8.14 11.79 3.10
C VAL A 281 -8.88 12.70 2.12
N LEU A 282 -8.99 12.27 0.87
CA LEU A 282 -9.88 12.90 -0.11
C LEU A 282 -11.25 12.26 0.00
N GLN A 283 -12.25 13.06 0.39
CA GLN A 283 -13.62 12.63 0.56
C GLN A 283 -14.52 13.29 -0.47
N ARG A 284 -15.33 12.50 -1.15
CA ARG A 284 -16.40 12.94 -2.04
C ARG A 284 -17.73 12.81 -1.33
N PHE A 285 -18.48 13.90 -1.27
CA PHE A 285 -19.84 13.98 -0.73
C PHE A 285 -20.80 14.34 -1.86
N VAL A 286 -21.91 13.63 -1.95
CA VAL A 286 -23.02 13.97 -2.85
C VAL A 286 -24.24 14.30 -2.03
N PHE A 287 -24.85 15.44 -2.30
CA PHE A 287 -26.08 15.92 -1.67
C PHE A 287 -27.25 15.88 -2.65
N ASP A 288 -28.44 15.60 -2.15
CA ASP A 288 -29.70 15.79 -2.90
C ASP A 288 -30.18 17.24 -2.86
N GLU A 289 -31.32 17.52 -3.50
CA GLU A 289 -31.94 18.86 -3.54
C GLU A 289 -32.39 19.35 -2.15
N GLN A 290 -32.66 18.42 -1.22
CA GLN A 290 -33.03 18.69 0.16
C GLN A 290 -31.80 18.87 1.08
N LYS A 291 -30.59 18.90 0.50
CA LYS A 291 -29.30 19.00 1.20
C LYS A 291 -29.04 17.84 2.15
N LYS A 292 -29.60 16.67 1.88
CA LYS A 292 -29.27 15.43 2.59
C LYS A 292 -28.12 14.72 1.89
N VAL A 293 -27.28 14.05 2.68
CA VAL A 293 -26.15 13.28 2.14
C VAL A 293 -26.68 12.02 1.46
N LYS A 294 -26.45 11.91 0.16
CA LYS A 294 -26.81 10.78 -0.71
C LYS A 294 -25.68 9.76 -0.82
N SER A 295 -24.43 10.20 -0.75
CA SER A 295 -23.28 9.30 -0.67
C SER A 295 -22.05 9.98 -0.09
N VAL A 296 -21.18 9.14 0.50
CA VAL A 296 -19.82 9.52 0.95
C VAL A 296 -18.86 8.47 0.40
N GLN A 297 -17.77 8.91 -0.21
CA GLN A 297 -16.74 8.03 -0.76
C GLN A 297 -15.34 8.56 -0.45
N SER A 298 -14.50 7.72 0.14
CA SER A 298 -13.07 7.99 0.28
C SER A 298 -12.36 7.62 -1.02
N GLU A 299 -11.83 8.62 -1.73
CA GLU A 299 -11.22 8.44 -3.05
C GLU A 299 -9.70 8.17 -2.98
N ALA A 300 -9.03 8.72 -1.97
CA ALA A 300 -7.60 8.54 -1.72
C ALA A 300 -7.26 8.87 -0.26
N SER A 301 -6.13 8.34 0.23
CA SER A 301 -5.62 8.67 1.56
C SER A 301 -4.09 8.64 1.59
N GLU A 302 -3.49 9.50 2.39
CA GLU A 302 -2.04 9.57 2.62
C GLU A 302 -1.76 9.61 4.12
N LEU A 303 -0.82 8.78 4.57
CA LEU A 303 -0.31 8.86 5.94
C LEU A 303 0.52 10.14 6.11
N LYS A 304 0.29 10.89 7.18
CA LYS A 304 1.12 12.05 7.52
C LYS A 304 2.52 11.58 7.88
N VAL A 305 3.50 12.35 7.43
CA VAL A 305 4.92 12.12 7.68
C VAL A 305 5.17 11.97 9.19
N GLY A 306 5.68 10.81 9.60
CA GLY A 306 5.98 10.51 11.01
C GLY A 306 4.83 9.92 11.82
N ALA A 307 3.62 9.75 11.25
CA ALA A 307 2.58 8.97 11.89
C ALA A 307 2.90 7.47 11.82
N ALA A 308 2.65 6.73 12.91
CA ALA A 308 2.80 5.28 12.91
C ALA A 308 1.64 4.63 12.14
N SER A 309 1.95 3.69 11.23
CA SER A 309 0.93 2.83 10.62
C SER A 309 0.36 1.88 11.67
N LYS A 310 -0.78 2.28 12.25
CA LYS A 310 -1.69 1.36 12.94
C LYS A 310 -2.75 0.83 11.96
N MET A 311 -2.36 0.46 10.74
CA MET A 311 -3.24 -0.37 9.93
C MET A 311 -3.20 -1.78 10.50
N ASN A 312 -4.31 -2.17 11.14
CA ASN A 312 -4.53 -3.53 11.60
C ASN A 312 -4.48 -4.48 10.38
N ASN A 313 -3.71 -5.56 10.53
CA ASN A 313 -3.84 -6.75 9.68
C ASN A 313 -5.24 -7.33 9.77
#